data_AF-A0A2H9T7T7-F1
#
_entry.id   AF-A0A2H9T7T7-F1
#
_cell.length_a   1.000
_cell.length_b   1.000
_cell.length_c   1.000
_cell.angle_alpha   90.00
_cell.angle_beta   90.00
_cell.angle_gamma   90.00
#
_symmetry.space_group_name_H-M   'P 1'
#
loop_
_entity.id
_entity.type
_entity.pdbx_description
1 polymer ?
#
loop_
_entity_poly.entity_id
_entity_poly.type
_entity_poly.pdbx_seq_one_letter_code
_entity_poly.pdbx_strand_id
1 'polypeptide(L)'
;MACLCTGILADRAELISKKAEVILDNIGISHLDFTAPYRGDLKGLTEKYFDLINNLVIEHIPGSTVKIKRERGERKPELDGLLTLKELTKLLVLEIIENNSNTVKKVVGDIERTRDKVIETPSNLWEWGMKYGEGCANTINKNDLYLGLLPKDEAKIRGDGIYFNGLRYYSESGYIQQQMSISRMRNKRIPIDIKYTKSTTNYIWFIHPEDHSINICYLNETMEKYRNLDLDEYLDQQERESATLRAANKKRNKGLTKTRSMRQNLINEALKEKKGKGKNKTKDINASRAEEKLHERRSDTQRAEKASGIEGQKISNNVKKSNQKKSQDAEAVDLINELLNERGI
;
A
#
# COMPACT_ATOMS: atom_id res chain seq x y z
N MET A 1 -6.12 13.88 34.22
CA MET A 1 -6.18 12.41 34.25
C MET A 1 -7.55 11.97 33.75
N ALA A 2 -7.66 10.82 33.11
CA ALA A 2 -8.92 10.18 32.75
C ALA A 2 -9.29 9.21 33.88
N CYS A 3 -10.56 9.21 34.25
CA CYS A 3 -11.13 8.25 35.18
C CYS A 3 -11.60 7.01 34.43
N LEU A 4 -11.36 5.82 34.99
CA LEU A 4 -11.70 4.54 34.38
C LEU A 4 -12.68 3.76 35.25
N CYS A 5 -13.57 3.04 34.57
CA CYS A 5 -14.47 2.06 35.16
C CYS A 5 -13.70 0.80 35.60
N THR A 6 -14.27 0.05 36.55
CA THR A 6 -13.76 -1.27 36.95
C THR A 6 -13.87 -2.31 35.83
N GLY A 7 -14.91 -2.22 35.02
CA GLY A 7 -15.18 -3.18 33.95
C GLY A 7 -16.15 -2.67 32.91
N ILE A 8 -16.18 -3.37 31.78
CA ILE A 8 -17.02 -3.08 30.62
C ILE A 8 -17.94 -4.28 30.40
N LEU A 9 -19.24 -4.02 30.29
CA LEU A 9 -20.21 -5.00 29.84
C LEU A 9 -20.54 -4.74 28.37
N ALA A 10 -20.38 -5.75 27.53
CA ALA A 10 -20.56 -5.66 26.09
C ALA A 10 -21.55 -6.70 25.57
N ASP A 11 -22.17 -6.39 24.44
CA ASP A 11 -22.82 -7.41 23.63
C ASP A 11 -21.78 -8.32 22.95
N ARG A 12 -22.18 -9.55 22.62
CA ARG A 12 -21.44 -10.55 21.87
C ARG A 12 -21.25 -10.21 20.38
N ALA A 13 -21.18 -8.93 20.05
CA ALA A 13 -20.99 -8.42 18.70
C ALA A 13 -19.52 -8.04 18.47
N GLU A 14 -19.24 -6.79 18.11
CA GLU A 14 -17.92 -6.29 17.69
C GLU A 14 -16.82 -6.42 18.76
N LEU A 15 -17.21 -6.38 20.04
CA LEU A 15 -16.27 -6.48 21.16
C LEU A 15 -15.83 -7.91 21.47
N ILE A 16 -16.43 -8.95 20.87
CA ILE A 16 -15.84 -10.29 20.87
C ILE A 16 -14.72 -10.33 19.84
N SER A 17 -13.57 -9.78 20.22
CA SER A 17 -12.37 -9.86 19.40
C SER A 17 -11.12 -9.86 20.26
N LYS A 18 -10.07 -10.49 19.77
CA LYS A 18 -8.73 -10.40 20.38
C LYS A 18 -8.23 -8.95 20.50
N LYS A 19 -8.77 -8.04 19.69
CA LYS A 19 -8.42 -6.61 19.76
C LYS A 19 -9.04 -5.93 20.97
N ALA A 20 -10.22 -6.37 21.42
CA ALA A 20 -10.86 -5.84 22.62
C ALA A 20 -10.14 -6.27 23.90
N GLU A 21 -9.46 -7.43 23.90
CA GLU A 21 -8.64 -7.90 25.03
C GLU A 21 -7.50 -6.92 25.39
N VAL A 22 -7.03 -6.10 24.43
CA VAL A 22 -6.04 -5.03 24.66
C VAL A 22 -6.45 -4.06 25.77
N ILE A 23 -7.76 -3.89 25.99
CA ILE A 23 -8.34 -3.05 27.03
C ILE A 23 -7.99 -3.56 28.43
N LEU A 24 -7.91 -4.87 28.61
CA LEU A 24 -7.61 -5.51 29.89
C LEU A 24 -6.11 -5.37 30.23
N ASP A 25 -5.25 -5.61 29.24
CA ASP A 25 -3.81 -5.73 29.47
C ASP A 25 -3.12 -4.38 29.75
N ASN A 26 -3.62 -3.27 29.19
CA ASN A 26 -2.83 -2.03 29.12
C ASN A 26 -3.46 -0.82 29.82
N ILE A 27 -4.72 -0.90 30.23
CA ILE A 27 -5.50 0.30 30.61
C ILE A 27 -5.98 0.23 32.07
N GLY A 28 -5.78 -0.89 32.78
CA GLY A 28 -6.17 -0.99 34.19
C GLY A 28 -7.69 -1.11 34.40
N ILE A 29 -8.39 -1.62 33.39
CA ILE A 29 -9.78 -2.11 33.47
C ILE A 29 -9.71 -3.60 33.83
N SER A 30 -10.44 -4.02 34.86
CA SER A 30 -10.26 -5.36 35.46
C SER A 30 -11.02 -6.47 34.73
N HIS A 31 -12.17 -6.18 34.11
CA HIS A 31 -12.97 -7.19 33.42
C HIS A 31 -13.70 -6.64 32.20
N LEU A 32 -13.82 -7.49 31.18
CA LEU A 32 -14.63 -7.28 29.98
C LEU A 32 -15.60 -8.46 29.91
N ASP A 33 -16.85 -8.18 30.28
CA ASP A 33 -17.90 -9.19 30.33
C ASP A 33 -18.81 -9.09 29.12
N PHE A 34 -19.39 -10.23 28.76
CA PHE A 34 -20.33 -10.30 27.64
C PHE A 34 -21.71 -10.76 28.11
N THR A 35 -22.75 -10.11 27.61
CA THR A 35 -24.14 -10.54 27.85
C THR A 35 -24.37 -11.96 27.34
N ALA A 36 -25.22 -12.74 28.03
CA ALA A 36 -25.56 -14.09 27.61
C ALA A 36 -26.14 -14.14 26.18
N PRO A 37 -25.85 -15.21 25.40
CA PRO A 37 -26.40 -15.34 24.05
C PRO A 37 -27.93 -15.43 24.07
N TYR A 38 -28.58 -14.85 23.06
CA TYR A 38 -30.04 -14.84 22.89
C TYR A 38 -30.83 -14.17 24.04
N ARG A 39 -30.17 -13.31 24.83
CA ARG A 39 -30.75 -12.55 25.93
C ARG A 39 -30.73 -11.05 25.62
N GLY A 40 -31.66 -10.62 24.77
CA GLY A 40 -31.82 -9.19 24.41
C GLY A 40 -32.27 -8.33 25.60
N ASP A 41 -32.94 -8.93 26.59
CA ASP A 41 -33.32 -8.27 27.84
C ASP A 41 -32.13 -7.69 28.62
N LEU A 42 -30.94 -8.28 28.47
CA LEU A 42 -29.70 -7.78 29.08
C LEU A 42 -29.14 -6.52 28.39
N LYS A 43 -29.75 -6.08 27.28
CA LYS A 43 -29.33 -4.93 26.47
C LYS A 43 -30.35 -3.79 26.44
N GLY A 44 -31.32 -3.82 27.34
CA GLY A 44 -32.45 -2.88 27.34
C GLY A 44 -32.03 -1.41 27.32
N LEU A 45 -30.93 -1.03 27.99
CA LEU A 45 -30.41 0.34 27.94
C LEU A 45 -29.89 0.72 26.55
N THR A 46 -29.02 -0.11 25.97
CA THR A 46 -28.41 0.13 24.66
C THR A 46 -29.47 0.19 23.56
N GLU A 47 -30.40 -0.77 23.54
CA GLU A 47 -31.51 -0.80 22.59
C GLU A 47 -32.40 0.45 22.76
N LYS A 48 -32.66 0.86 24.00
CA LYS A 48 -33.46 2.05 24.26
C LYS A 48 -32.79 3.34 23.79
N TYR A 49 -31.47 3.45 23.90
CA TYR A 49 -30.72 4.59 23.36
C TYR A 49 -30.78 4.63 21.83
N PHE A 50 -30.62 3.48 21.16
CA PHE A 50 -30.81 3.42 19.71
C PHE A 50 -32.23 3.81 19.31
N ASP A 51 -33.25 3.34 20.03
CA ASP A 51 -34.63 3.74 19.81
C ASP A 51 -34.82 5.26 19.98
N LEU A 52 -34.26 5.86 21.04
CA LEU A 52 -34.33 7.31 21.28
C LEU A 52 -33.72 8.09 20.13
N ILE A 53 -32.48 7.76 19.75
CA ILE A 53 -31.77 8.41 18.64
C ILE A 53 -32.54 8.25 17.33
N ASN A 54 -33.07 7.05 17.05
CA ASN A 54 -33.84 6.80 15.86
C ASN A 54 -35.10 7.68 15.80
N ASN A 55 -35.88 7.68 16.89
CA ASN A 55 -37.15 8.40 16.94
C ASN A 55 -36.97 9.92 16.98
N LEU A 56 -35.96 10.45 17.68
CA LEU A 56 -35.79 11.88 17.88
C LEU A 56 -34.96 12.53 16.76
N VAL A 57 -33.96 11.84 16.23
CA VAL A 57 -33.02 12.40 15.25
C VAL A 57 -33.21 11.78 13.87
N ILE A 58 -33.02 10.46 13.74
CA ILE A 58 -32.85 9.82 12.43
C ILE A 58 -34.15 9.79 11.61
N GLU A 59 -35.31 9.62 12.23
CA GLU A 59 -36.61 9.63 11.52
C GLU A 59 -36.97 10.99 10.93
N HIS A 60 -36.45 12.08 11.49
CA HIS A 60 -36.73 13.44 11.03
C HIS A 60 -35.75 13.94 9.96
N ILE A 61 -34.74 13.14 9.60
CA ILE A 61 -33.71 13.51 8.61
C ILE A 61 -34.11 13.01 7.21
N PRO A 62 -34.09 13.89 6.18
CA PRO A 62 -34.30 13.49 4.78
C PRO A 62 -33.30 12.42 4.33
N GLY A 63 -33.79 11.40 3.61
CA GLY A 63 -32.99 10.25 3.18
C GLY A 63 -32.87 9.12 4.21
N SER A 64 -33.52 9.25 5.37
CA SER A 64 -33.61 8.17 6.36
C SER A 64 -34.37 6.96 5.82
N THR A 65 -33.91 5.76 6.19
CA THR A 65 -34.54 4.48 5.82
C THR A 65 -35.29 3.84 6.99
N VAL A 66 -35.27 4.47 8.16
CA VAL A 66 -35.89 3.94 9.38
C VAL A 66 -37.40 3.95 9.23
N LYS A 67 -38.04 2.79 9.44
CA LYS A 67 -39.50 2.55 9.35
C LYS A 67 -40.16 2.78 7.98
N ILE A 68 -39.41 3.04 6.90
CA ILE A 68 -39.97 3.15 5.55
C ILE A 68 -39.99 1.76 4.89
N LYS A 69 -41.19 1.18 4.73
CA LYS A 69 -41.37 0.02 3.85
C LYS A 69 -41.30 0.50 2.41
N ARG A 70 -40.23 0.13 1.70
CA ARG A 70 -39.98 0.60 0.34
C ARG A 70 -40.58 -0.34 -0.70
N GLU A 71 -41.28 0.22 -1.66
CA GLU A 71 -41.78 -0.51 -2.83
C GLU A 71 -40.78 -0.48 -4.01
N ARG A 72 -40.87 -1.49 -4.87
CA ARG A 72 -39.98 -1.62 -6.03
C ARG A 72 -40.27 -0.51 -7.05
N GLY A 73 -39.36 0.45 -7.17
CA GLY A 73 -39.47 1.59 -8.09
C GLY A 73 -39.35 2.95 -7.40
N GLU A 74 -39.38 2.98 -6.07
CA GLU A 74 -39.15 4.20 -5.29
C GLU A 74 -37.73 4.76 -5.47
N ARG A 75 -37.64 6.09 -5.37
CA ARG A 75 -36.37 6.81 -5.40
C ARG A 75 -35.43 6.30 -4.31
N LYS A 76 -34.15 6.20 -4.67
CA LYS A 76 -33.07 5.72 -3.82
C LYS A 76 -32.81 6.72 -2.67
N PRO A 77 -32.83 6.32 -1.38
CA PRO A 77 -32.68 7.22 -0.23
C PRO A 77 -31.26 7.80 -0.18
N GLU A 78 -30.29 7.09 -0.79
CA GLU A 78 -28.93 7.58 -0.97
C GLU A 78 -28.88 8.88 -1.78
N LEU A 79 -29.88 9.14 -2.63
CA LEU A 79 -30.01 10.37 -3.41
C LEU A 79 -30.71 11.51 -2.65
N ASP A 80 -31.26 11.22 -1.47
CA ASP A 80 -32.01 12.16 -0.64
C ASP A 80 -31.26 12.48 0.67
N GLY A 81 -30.07 11.90 0.84
CA GLY A 81 -29.18 12.18 1.97
C GLY A 81 -28.74 13.65 1.97
N LEU A 82 -29.24 14.41 2.92
CA LEU A 82 -28.97 15.85 3.05
C LEU A 82 -27.69 16.14 3.84
N LEU A 83 -27.41 15.34 4.86
CA LEU A 83 -26.36 15.64 5.84
C LEU A 83 -25.06 14.91 5.51
N THR A 84 -23.95 15.63 5.67
CA THR A 84 -22.63 15.01 5.74
C THR A 84 -22.45 14.24 7.05
N LEU A 85 -21.51 13.29 7.09
CA LEU A 85 -21.18 12.56 8.31
C LEU A 85 -20.84 13.51 9.48
N LYS A 86 -20.12 14.60 9.22
CA LYS A 86 -19.77 15.59 10.24
C LYS A 86 -20.99 16.32 10.81
N GLU A 87 -21.97 16.63 9.97
CA GLU A 87 -23.21 17.29 10.40
C GLU A 87 -24.11 16.34 11.18
N LEU A 88 -24.25 15.09 10.71
CA LEU A 88 -24.96 14.05 11.46
C LEU A 88 -24.34 13.83 12.84
N THR A 89 -23.01 13.72 12.93
CA THR A 89 -22.32 13.59 14.22
C THR A 89 -22.61 14.78 15.15
N LYS A 90 -22.64 16.01 14.63
CA LYS A 90 -22.99 17.19 15.44
C LYS A 90 -24.42 17.12 15.97
N LEU A 91 -25.38 16.72 15.14
CA LEU A 91 -26.78 16.56 15.57
C LEU A 91 -26.90 15.50 16.66
N LEU A 92 -26.25 14.34 16.49
CA LEU A 92 -26.24 13.28 17.51
C LEU A 92 -25.63 13.75 18.83
N VAL A 93 -24.55 14.54 18.79
CA VAL A 93 -23.95 15.11 20.01
C VAL A 93 -24.90 16.08 20.72
N LEU A 94 -25.60 16.93 19.98
CA LEU A 94 -26.59 17.85 20.56
C LEU A 94 -27.72 17.09 21.26
N GLU A 95 -28.25 16.03 20.63
CA GLU A 95 -29.28 15.18 21.22
C GLU A 95 -28.80 14.50 22.52
N ILE A 96 -27.56 13.98 22.52
CA ILE A 96 -26.97 13.37 23.71
C ILE A 96 -26.85 14.39 24.86
N ILE A 97 -26.45 15.64 24.56
CA ILE A 97 -26.36 16.72 25.55
C ILE A 97 -27.75 17.05 26.12
N GLU A 98 -28.76 17.16 25.26
CA GLU A 98 -30.13 17.44 25.66
C GLU A 98 -30.69 16.32 26.55
N ASN A 99 -30.55 15.06 26.12
CA ASN A 99 -30.97 13.90 26.89
C ASN A 99 -30.29 13.82 28.27
N ASN A 100 -28.98 14.11 28.35
CA ASN A 100 -28.25 14.08 29.62
C ASN A 100 -28.55 15.27 30.55
N SER A 101 -29.20 16.30 30.02
CA SER A 101 -29.64 17.50 30.75
C SER A 101 -31.11 17.43 31.18
N ASN A 102 -31.86 16.46 30.67
CA ASN A 102 -33.27 16.26 31.01
C ASN A 102 -33.45 15.54 32.34
N THR A 103 -34.46 15.96 33.12
CA THR A 103 -34.73 15.43 34.46
C THR A 103 -35.34 14.03 34.38
N VAL A 104 -34.80 13.10 35.16
CA VAL A 104 -35.30 11.73 35.28
C VAL A 104 -36.45 11.72 36.29
N LYS A 105 -37.65 11.32 35.88
CA LYS A 105 -38.87 11.44 36.71
C LYS A 105 -38.95 10.50 37.93
N LYS A 106 -37.99 9.60 38.14
CA LYS A 106 -38.12 8.47 39.09
C LYS A 106 -36.79 7.95 39.64
N VAL A 107 -35.90 8.82 40.08
CA VAL A 107 -34.77 8.34 40.89
C VAL A 107 -35.20 8.56 42.33
N VAL A 108 -35.44 7.50 43.10
CA VAL A 108 -35.62 7.67 44.54
C VAL A 108 -34.29 8.17 45.07
N GLY A 109 -34.23 9.46 45.44
CA GLY A 109 -33.01 10.10 45.90
C GLY A 109 -32.52 9.46 47.19
N ASP A 110 -31.27 9.00 47.19
CA ASP A 110 -30.59 8.65 48.43
C ASP A 110 -30.58 9.85 49.38
N ILE A 111 -30.58 9.58 50.68
CA ILE A 111 -30.58 10.61 51.74
C ILE A 111 -29.47 11.64 51.50
N GLU A 112 -28.32 11.18 51.00
CA GLU A 112 -27.14 11.99 50.69
C GLU A 112 -27.36 12.93 49.49
N ARG A 113 -28.01 12.44 48.41
CA ARG A 113 -28.33 13.26 47.22
C ARG A 113 -29.39 14.31 47.53
N THR A 114 -30.37 13.96 48.36
CA THR A 114 -31.40 14.89 48.83
C THR A 114 -30.79 15.98 49.70
N ARG A 115 -29.84 15.63 50.58
CA ARG A 115 -29.09 16.60 51.40
C ARG A 115 -28.32 17.61 50.55
N ASP A 116 -27.71 17.14 49.47
CA ASP A 116 -26.91 17.97 48.56
C ASP A 116 -27.75 18.75 47.53
N LYS A 117 -29.08 18.57 47.53
CA LYS A 117 -30.02 19.24 46.61
C LYS A 117 -29.67 19.05 45.14
N VAL A 118 -29.22 17.84 44.78
CA VAL A 118 -28.85 17.50 43.40
C VAL A 118 -30.09 17.46 42.52
N ILE A 119 -30.06 18.17 41.40
CA ILE A 119 -31.11 18.07 40.38
C ILE A 119 -30.92 16.73 39.65
N GLU A 120 -31.98 15.92 39.57
CA GLU A 120 -31.94 14.55 39.03
C GLU A 120 -31.83 14.48 37.49
N THR A 121 -30.79 15.08 36.93
CA THR A 121 -30.39 14.90 35.53
C THR A 121 -29.21 13.94 35.45
N PRO A 122 -29.06 13.12 34.40
CA PRO A 122 -27.92 12.21 34.25
C PRO A 122 -26.56 12.91 34.44
N SER A 123 -26.38 14.12 33.89
CA SER A 123 -25.13 14.88 34.03
C SER A 123 -24.82 15.23 35.49
N ASN A 124 -25.78 15.82 36.21
CA ASN A 124 -25.57 16.18 37.61
C ASN A 124 -25.40 14.96 38.53
N LEU A 125 -26.10 13.86 38.24
CA LEU A 125 -25.92 12.60 38.97
C LEU A 125 -24.52 12.03 38.76
N TRP A 126 -24.00 12.10 37.54
CA TRP A 126 -22.63 11.69 37.23
C TRP A 126 -21.59 12.57 37.92
N GLU A 127 -21.74 13.90 37.85
CA GLU A 127 -20.84 14.84 38.52
C GLU A 127 -20.83 14.64 40.05
N TRP A 128 -22.01 14.42 40.63
CA TRP A 128 -22.13 14.10 42.05
C TRP A 128 -21.42 12.79 42.39
N GLY A 129 -21.68 11.71 41.64
CA GLY A 129 -21.01 10.42 41.87
C GLY A 129 -19.48 10.53 41.79
N MET A 130 -18.97 11.23 40.77
CA MET A 130 -17.54 11.49 40.59
C MET A 130 -16.94 12.26 41.77
N LYS A 131 -17.68 13.19 42.39
CA LYS A 131 -17.23 13.93 43.58
C LYS A 131 -17.08 13.04 44.82
N TYR A 132 -17.95 12.04 44.98
CA TYR A 132 -17.94 11.12 46.11
C TYR A 132 -17.15 9.82 45.85
N GLY A 133 -16.47 9.72 44.69
CA GLY A 133 -15.68 8.56 44.30
C GLY A 133 -16.50 7.39 43.75
N GLU A 134 -17.80 7.60 43.51
CA GLU A 134 -18.64 6.62 42.83
C GLU A 134 -18.36 6.67 41.33
N GLY A 135 -17.98 5.53 40.75
CA GLY A 135 -17.74 5.40 39.30
C GLY A 135 -16.28 5.59 38.87
N CYS A 136 -15.36 5.89 39.79
CA CYS A 136 -13.94 6.02 39.47
C CYS A 136 -13.06 4.98 40.17
N ALA A 137 -12.72 3.91 39.45
CA ALA A 137 -11.91 2.82 40.00
C ALA A 137 -10.40 3.08 39.87
N ASN A 138 -10.00 3.71 38.77
CA ASN A 138 -8.61 3.98 38.46
C ASN A 138 -8.46 5.29 37.66
N THR A 139 -7.29 5.91 37.72
CA THR A 139 -6.97 7.11 36.95
C THR A 139 -5.73 6.91 36.11
N ILE A 140 -5.80 7.28 34.83
CA ILE A 140 -4.70 7.17 33.88
C ILE A 140 -4.44 8.52 33.18
N ASN A 141 -3.22 8.76 32.69
CA ASN A 141 -3.00 9.89 31.79
C ASN A 141 -3.77 9.68 30.47
N LYS A 142 -4.33 10.75 29.90
CA LYS A 142 -5.05 10.66 28.61
C LYS A 142 -4.16 10.15 27.48
N ASN A 143 -2.90 10.55 27.46
CA ASN A 143 -1.95 10.13 26.42
C ASN A 143 -1.58 8.65 26.57
N ASP A 144 -1.37 8.19 27.80
CA ASP A 144 -1.07 6.79 28.10
C ASP A 144 -2.27 5.89 27.79
N LEU A 145 -3.49 6.38 28.08
CA LEU A 145 -4.73 5.72 27.69
C LEU A 145 -4.85 5.58 26.18
N TYR A 146 -4.63 6.67 25.45
CA TYR A 146 -4.70 6.68 23.98
C TYR A 146 -3.68 5.72 23.38
N LEU A 147 -2.42 5.78 23.83
CA LEU A 147 -1.38 4.85 23.40
C LEU A 147 -1.72 3.42 23.81
N GLY A 148 -2.31 3.22 25.00
CA GLY A 148 -2.84 1.96 25.52
C GLY A 148 -3.78 1.28 24.54
N LEU A 149 -4.72 2.04 23.98
CA LEU A 149 -5.77 1.59 23.06
C LEU A 149 -5.29 1.33 21.63
N LEU A 150 -4.11 1.83 21.22
CA LEU A 150 -3.62 1.58 19.87
C LEU A 150 -3.35 0.08 19.63
N PRO A 151 -3.68 -0.43 18.44
CA PRO A 151 -3.40 -1.82 18.07
C PRO A 151 -1.90 -2.12 18.15
N LYS A 152 -1.58 -3.32 18.66
CA LYS A 152 -0.24 -3.88 18.71
C LYS A 152 0.01 -4.77 17.48
N ASP A 153 1.23 -4.75 16.96
CA ASP A 153 1.69 -5.66 15.89
C ASP A 153 3.22 -5.83 15.95
N GLU A 154 3.74 -6.82 15.23
CA GLU A 154 5.17 -7.10 15.14
C GLU A 154 5.81 -6.34 13.96
N ALA A 155 6.79 -5.50 14.25
CA ALA A 155 7.69 -4.92 13.26
C ALA A 155 9.06 -5.63 13.28
N LYS A 156 9.86 -5.41 12.23
CA LYS A 156 11.17 -6.06 12.08
C LYS A 156 12.27 -5.03 11.95
N ILE A 157 13.19 -5.03 12.90
CA ILE A 157 14.43 -4.28 12.80
C ILE A 157 15.33 -4.98 11.77
N ARG A 158 15.78 -4.19 10.81
CA ARG A 158 16.84 -4.51 9.85
C ARG A 158 18.00 -3.57 10.09
N GLY A 159 19.14 -3.87 9.50
CA GLY A 159 20.32 -3.03 9.64
C GLY A 159 20.07 -1.57 9.26
N ASP A 160 19.20 -1.31 8.30
CA ASP A 160 18.94 0.01 7.77
C ASP A 160 17.70 0.71 8.38
N GLY A 161 16.90 0.05 9.21
CA GLY A 161 15.71 0.67 9.81
C GLY A 161 14.72 -0.35 10.37
N ILE A 162 13.60 0.15 10.89
CA ILE A 162 12.47 -0.65 11.33
C ILE A 162 11.53 -0.85 10.14
N TYR A 163 11.03 -2.05 9.93
CA TYR A 163 10.13 -2.37 8.83
C TYR A 163 8.78 -2.87 9.36
N PHE A 164 7.70 -2.23 8.91
CA PHE A 164 6.33 -2.60 9.22
C PHE A 164 5.46 -2.43 7.98
N ASN A 165 4.69 -3.46 7.60
CA ASN A 165 3.86 -3.48 6.38
C ASN A 165 4.57 -3.02 5.09
N GLY A 166 5.88 -3.25 4.97
CA GLY A 166 6.69 -2.82 3.83
C GLY A 166 7.18 -1.38 3.87
N LEU A 167 6.70 -0.58 4.83
CA LEU A 167 7.21 0.75 5.13
C LEU A 167 8.48 0.67 5.99
N ARG A 168 9.38 1.62 5.79
CA ARG A 168 10.62 1.76 6.55
C ARG A 168 10.52 2.97 7.47
N TYR A 169 10.83 2.74 8.74
CA TYR A 169 10.83 3.73 9.81
C TYR A 169 12.22 3.89 10.40
N TYR A 170 12.45 5.05 10.99
CA TYR A 170 13.64 5.43 11.71
C TYR A 170 13.27 5.89 13.12
N SER A 171 14.15 5.66 14.09
CA SER A 171 14.02 6.18 15.43
C SER A 171 15.38 6.62 15.97
N GLU A 172 15.37 7.67 16.79
CA GLU A 172 16.54 8.17 17.51
C GLU A 172 16.87 7.33 18.76
N SER A 173 16.00 6.39 19.13
CA SER A 173 16.18 5.54 20.30
C SER A 173 17.51 4.78 20.27
N GLY A 174 18.34 4.97 21.29
CA GLY A 174 19.63 4.29 21.43
C GLY A 174 19.50 2.76 21.44
N TYR A 175 18.46 2.24 22.06
CA TYR A 175 18.13 0.80 22.04
C TYR A 175 17.92 0.29 20.61
N ILE A 176 17.08 0.98 19.83
CA ILE A 176 16.78 0.59 18.45
C ILE A 176 18.04 0.68 17.59
N GLN A 177 18.88 1.71 17.78
CA GLN A 177 20.16 1.84 17.08
C GLN A 177 21.13 0.68 17.39
N GLN A 178 21.17 0.22 18.65
CA GLN A 178 21.93 -0.96 19.04
C GLN A 178 21.39 -2.22 18.36
N GLN A 179 20.07 -2.43 18.37
CA GLN A 179 19.44 -3.58 17.71
C GLN A 179 19.67 -3.55 16.18
N MET A 180 19.63 -2.38 15.55
CA MET A 180 19.98 -2.22 14.12
C MET A 180 21.43 -2.64 13.86
N SER A 181 22.38 -2.28 14.73
CA SER A 181 23.78 -2.68 14.60
C SER A 181 23.96 -4.20 14.73
N ILE A 182 23.28 -4.83 15.69
CA ILE A 182 23.27 -6.30 15.85
C ILE A 182 22.68 -6.97 14.60
N SER A 183 21.58 -6.41 14.07
CA SER A 183 20.95 -6.89 12.84
C SER A 183 21.90 -6.84 11.65
N ARG A 184 22.70 -5.77 11.50
CA ARG A 184 23.75 -5.66 10.45
C ARG A 184 24.80 -6.75 10.60
N MET A 185 25.37 -6.89 11.81
CA MET A 185 26.47 -7.83 12.05
C MET A 185 26.05 -9.29 11.86
N ARG A 186 24.84 -9.65 12.31
CA ARG A 186 24.32 -11.02 12.23
C ARG A 186 23.55 -11.31 10.95
N ASN A 187 23.32 -10.30 10.10
CA ASN A 187 22.46 -10.35 8.91
C ASN A 187 21.08 -10.98 9.21
N LYS A 188 20.51 -10.68 10.38
CA LYS A 188 19.23 -11.22 10.86
C LYS A 188 18.21 -10.12 11.10
N ARG A 189 16.94 -10.43 10.89
CA ARG A 189 15.81 -9.55 11.22
C ARG A 189 15.42 -9.79 12.67
N ILE A 190 15.32 -8.72 13.46
CA ILE A 190 14.97 -8.80 14.88
C ILE A 190 13.51 -8.34 15.03
N PRO A 191 12.60 -9.20 15.52
CA PRO A 191 11.22 -8.80 15.76
C PRO A 191 11.14 -7.83 16.95
N ILE A 192 10.26 -6.84 16.86
CA ILE A 192 9.92 -5.91 17.93
C ILE A 192 8.41 -5.68 17.93
N ASP A 193 7.84 -5.50 19.12
CA ASP A 193 6.44 -5.12 19.26
C ASP A 193 6.31 -3.61 19.10
N ILE A 194 5.35 -3.21 18.27
CA ILE A 194 5.02 -1.80 18.04
C ILE A 194 3.53 -1.57 18.25
N LYS A 195 3.19 -0.30 18.45
CA LYS A 195 1.83 0.21 18.30
C LYS A 195 1.74 1.07 17.05
N TYR A 196 0.60 1.05 16.40
CA TYR A 196 0.35 1.84 15.20
C TYR A 196 -1.06 2.39 15.20
N THR A 197 -1.31 3.37 14.34
CA THR A 197 -2.67 3.84 14.03
C THR A 197 -2.98 3.52 12.58
N LYS A 198 -4.25 3.30 12.26
CA LYS A 198 -4.67 3.19 10.86
C LYS A 198 -4.62 4.54 10.17
N SER A 199 -5.04 5.60 10.86
CA SER A 199 -5.27 6.94 10.31
C SER A 199 -4.06 7.62 9.68
N THR A 200 -2.85 7.14 9.94
CA THR A 200 -1.64 7.69 9.34
C THR A 200 -0.51 6.68 9.32
N THR A 201 0.25 6.68 8.24
CA THR A 201 1.49 5.93 8.05
C THR A 201 2.73 6.63 8.62
N ASN A 202 2.61 7.87 9.11
CA ASN A 202 3.74 8.75 9.41
C ASN A 202 4.61 8.27 10.57
N TYR A 203 4.01 7.62 11.55
CA TYR A 203 4.68 7.22 12.76
C TYR A 203 4.11 5.93 13.31
N ILE A 204 4.99 5.18 13.96
CA ILE A 204 4.68 4.05 14.81
C ILE A 204 5.35 4.26 16.17
N TRP A 205 4.85 3.61 17.20
CA TRP A 205 5.39 3.73 18.55
C TRP A 205 6.01 2.43 18.98
N PHE A 206 7.24 2.49 19.44
CA PHE A 206 7.93 1.39 20.09
C PHE A 206 7.90 1.63 21.60
N ILE A 207 7.42 0.65 22.36
CA ILE A 207 7.46 0.68 23.82
C ILE A 207 8.62 -0.22 24.23
N HIS A 208 9.60 0.35 24.90
CA HIS A 208 10.78 -0.39 25.30
C HIS A 208 10.41 -1.46 26.34
N PRO A 209 10.95 -2.70 26.22
CA PRO A 209 10.47 -3.84 27.01
C PRO A 209 10.79 -3.77 28.49
N GLU A 210 11.86 -3.08 28.91
CA GLU A 210 12.31 -3.04 30.31
C GLU A 210 11.82 -1.80 31.06
N ASP A 211 12.11 -0.61 30.54
CA ASP A 211 11.77 0.68 31.17
C ASP A 211 10.41 1.26 30.74
N HIS A 212 9.67 0.61 29.83
CA HIS A 212 8.41 1.07 29.27
C HIS A 212 8.46 2.46 28.60
N SER A 213 9.65 2.93 28.22
CA SER A 213 9.82 4.21 27.53
C SER A 213 9.18 4.19 26.14
N ILE A 214 8.46 5.26 25.82
CA ILE A 214 7.77 5.40 24.53
C ILE A 214 8.70 6.08 23.54
N ASN A 215 9.02 5.38 22.46
CA ASN A 215 9.89 5.87 21.39
C ASN A 215 9.09 6.00 20.11
N ILE A 216 9.04 7.22 19.56
CA ILE A 216 8.39 7.46 18.27
C ILE A 216 9.35 7.04 17.16
N CYS A 217 8.83 6.29 16.18
CA CYS A 217 9.56 5.93 14.97
C CYS A 217 8.87 6.59 13.78
N TYR A 218 9.62 7.42 13.04
CA TYR A 218 9.12 8.23 11.95
C TYR A 218 9.32 7.53 10.61
N LEU A 219 8.38 7.73 9.69
CA LEU A 219 8.48 7.26 8.32
C LEU A 219 9.73 7.83 7.66
N ASN A 220 10.55 6.94 7.10
CA ASN A 220 11.82 7.30 6.48
C ASN A 220 11.59 8.15 5.21
N GLU A 221 12.46 9.12 4.96
CA GLU A 221 12.41 10.04 3.81
C GLU A 221 12.37 9.32 2.45
N THR A 222 12.99 8.14 2.35
CA THR A 222 12.94 7.32 1.12
C THR A 222 11.53 6.87 0.74
N MET A 223 10.60 6.89 1.69
CA MET A 223 9.21 6.45 1.55
C MET A 223 8.23 7.63 1.57
N GLU A 224 8.71 8.85 1.28
CA GLU A 224 7.92 10.10 1.34
C GLU A 224 6.60 10.02 0.56
N LYS A 225 6.58 9.28 -0.56
CA LYS A 225 5.38 9.07 -1.38
C LYS A 225 4.19 8.43 -0.64
N TYR A 226 4.43 7.82 0.53
CA TYR A 226 3.42 7.20 1.35
C TYR A 226 3.09 8.01 2.61
N ARG A 227 3.63 9.22 2.77
CA ARG A 227 3.37 10.10 3.92
C ARG A 227 1.92 10.59 3.90
N ASN A 228 1.33 10.75 5.09
CA ASN A 228 -0.03 11.25 5.32
C ASN A 228 -1.15 10.40 4.69
N LEU A 229 -0.87 9.15 4.33
CA LEU A 229 -1.89 8.20 3.90
C LEU A 229 -2.48 7.47 5.11
N ASP A 230 -3.75 7.13 5.02
CA ASP A 230 -4.32 6.09 5.89
C ASP A 230 -3.69 4.73 5.54
N LEU A 231 -3.60 3.83 6.51
CA LEU A 231 -2.97 2.53 6.31
C LEU A 231 -3.70 1.71 5.24
N ASP A 232 -5.03 1.78 5.20
CA ASP A 232 -5.82 1.05 4.22
C ASP A 232 -5.61 1.64 2.81
N GLU A 233 -5.53 2.96 2.67
CA GLU A 233 -5.16 3.63 1.40
C GLU A 233 -3.76 3.24 0.91
N TYR A 234 -2.79 3.17 1.83
CA TYR A 234 -1.44 2.72 1.52
C TYR A 234 -1.42 1.28 1.01
N LEU A 235 -2.14 0.37 1.67
CA LEU A 235 -2.20 -1.04 1.28
C LEU A 235 -2.84 -1.19 -0.12
N ASP A 236 -3.92 -0.45 -0.38
CA ASP A 236 -4.55 -0.37 -1.70
C ASP A 236 -3.58 0.12 -2.78
N GLN A 237 -2.84 1.20 -2.50
CA GLN A 237 -1.86 1.74 -3.42
C GLN A 237 -0.72 0.73 -3.68
N GLN A 238 -0.23 0.06 -2.63
CA GLN A 238 0.80 -0.96 -2.75
C GLN A 238 0.31 -2.14 -3.61
N GLU A 239 -0.94 -2.56 -3.47
CA GLU A 239 -1.51 -3.63 -4.27
C GLU A 239 -1.57 -3.23 -5.75
N ARG A 240 -2.04 -2.01 -6.06
CA ARG A 240 -2.08 -1.47 -7.43
C ARG A 240 -0.68 -1.41 -8.06
N GLU A 241 0.30 -0.87 -7.33
CA GLU A 241 1.70 -0.83 -7.78
C GLU A 241 2.25 -2.24 -8.04
N SER A 242 1.95 -3.21 -7.16
CA SER A 242 2.38 -4.60 -7.35
C SER A 242 1.74 -5.26 -8.58
N ALA A 243 0.46 -4.98 -8.84
CA ALA A 243 -0.28 -5.54 -9.97
C ALA A 243 0.27 -5.01 -11.30
N THR A 244 0.54 -3.70 -11.39
CA THR A 244 1.14 -3.08 -12.58
C THR A 244 2.53 -3.65 -12.86
N LEU A 245 3.37 -3.80 -11.83
CA LEU A 245 4.71 -4.39 -11.95
C LEU A 245 4.65 -5.86 -12.40
N ARG A 246 3.72 -6.66 -11.87
CA ARG A 246 3.50 -8.06 -12.30
C ARG A 246 3.10 -8.13 -13.77
N ALA A 247 2.20 -7.26 -14.23
CA ALA A 247 1.79 -7.20 -15.63
C ALA A 247 2.96 -6.81 -16.56
N ALA A 248 3.74 -5.79 -16.18
CA ALA A 248 4.94 -5.36 -16.92
C ALA A 248 5.99 -6.48 -17.01
N ASN A 249 6.26 -7.17 -15.89
CA ASN A 249 7.18 -8.31 -15.84
C ASN A 249 6.70 -9.48 -16.70
N LYS A 250 5.40 -9.79 -16.70
CA LYS A 250 4.82 -10.83 -17.57
C LYS A 250 5.01 -10.50 -19.04
N LYS A 251 4.79 -9.23 -19.45
CA LYS A 251 5.02 -8.77 -20.82
C LYS A 251 6.51 -8.87 -21.20
N ARG A 252 7.40 -8.40 -20.31
CA ARG A 252 8.86 -8.49 -20.50
C ARG A 252 9.33 -9.93 -20.64
N ASN A 253 8.86 -10.84 -19.79
CA ASN A 253 9.24 -12.26 -19.82
C ASN A 253 8.76 -12.94 -21.11
N LYS A 254 7.53 -12.66 -21.58
CA LYS A 254 7.06 -13.16 -22.89
C LYS A 254 7.95 -12.70 -24.04
N GLY A 255 8.33 -11.42 -24.05
CA GLY A 255 9.26 -10.86 -25.04
C GLY A 255 10.62 -11.55 -24.99
N LEU A 256 11.20 -11.69 -23.78
CA LEU A 256 12.47 -12.39 -23.57
C LEU A 256 12.43 -13.85 -24.04
N THR A 257 11.35 -14.59 -23.77
CA THR A 257 11.19 -15.97 -24.22
C THR A 257 11.17 -16.05 -25.75
N LYS A 258 10.44 -15.15 -26.43
CA LYS A 258 10.40 -15.08 -27.90
C LYS A 258 11.78 -14.78 -28.50
N THR A 259 12.52 -13.83 -27.92
CA THR A 259 13.88 -13.51 -28.38
C THR A 259 14.85 -14.66 -28.11
N ARG A 260 14.74 -15.34 -26.96
CA ARG A 260 15.56 -16.52 -26.64
C ARG A 260 15.29 -17.67 -27.61
N SER A 261 14.03 -17.94 -27.96
CA SER A 261 13.69 -18.99 -28.93
C SER A 261 14.20 -18.65 -30.33
N MET A 262 14.03 -17.41 -30.79
CA MET A 262 14.59 -16.97 -32.07
C MET A 262 16.11 -17.09 -32.12
N ARG A 263 16.80 -16.67 -31.05
CA ARG A 263 18.26 -16.81 -30.95
C ARG A 263 18.68 -18.29 -31.02
N GLN A 264 17.98 -19.17 -30.31
CA GLN A 264 18.30 -20.59 -30.32
C GLN A 264 18.07 -21.22 -31.70
N ASN A 265 17.00 -20.83 -32.39
CA ASN A 265 16.72 -21.28 -33.75
C ASN A 265 17.82 -20.84 -34.73
N LEU A 266 18.24 -19.57 -34.67
CA LEU A 266 19.31 -19.03 -35.52
C LEU A 266 20.66 -19.73 -35.25
N ILE A 267 20.99 -20.01 -33.99
CA ILE A 267 22.17 -20.80 -33.63
C ILE A 267 22.07 -22.23 -34.19
N ASN A 268 20.90 -22.87 -34.07
CA ASN A 268 20.68 -24.22 -34.57
C ASN A 268 20.76 -24.30 -36.10
N GLU A 269 20.24 -23.30 -36.81
CA GLU A 269 20.36 -23.16 -38.27
C GLU A 269 21.82 -22.99 -38.69
N ALA A 270 22.55 -22.07 -38.07
CA ALA A 270 23.98 -21.87 -38.33
C ALA A 270 24.81 -23.14 -38.07
N LEU A 271 24.47 -23.92 -37.03
CA LEU A 271 25.10 -25.21 -36.74
C LEU A 271 24.79 -26.27 -37.81
N LYS A 272 23.57 -26.30 -38.37
CA LYS A 272 23.20 -27.20 -39.48
C LYS A 272 23.95 -26.84 -40.76
N GLU A 273 24.02 -25.56 -41.11
CA GLU A 273 24.78 -25.09 -42.29
C GLU A 273 26.27 -25.41 -42.17
N LYS A 274 26.84 -25.27 -40.96
CA LYS A 274 28.23 -25.65 -40.68
C LYS A 274 28.49 -27.16 -40.80
N LYS A 275 27.50 -28.01 -40.53
CA LYS A 275 27.62 -29.48 -40.76
C LYS A 275 27.50 -29.85 -42.24
N GLY A 276 26.77 -29.07 -43.04
CA GLY A 276 26.63 -29.30 -44.48
C GLY A 276 27.85 -28.87 -45.32
N LYS A 277 28.66 -27.94 -44.82
CA LYS A 277 29.93 -27.53 -45.44
C LYS A 277 31.08 -28.30 -44.78
N GLY A 278 31.67 -29.25 -45.49
CA GLY A 278 32.81 -30.05 -45.03
C GLY A 278 34.00 -29.18 -44.56
N LYS A 279 34.99 -29.79 -43.87
CA LYS A 279 36.17 -29.09 -43.30
C LYS A 279 36.91 -28.25 -44.36
N ASN A 280 36.56 -26.98 -44.49
CA ASN A 280 37.30 -26.04 -45.32
C ASN A 280 38.67 -25.76 -44.68
N LYS A 281 39.74 -25.88 -45.47
CA LYS A 281 41.10 -25.54 -45.04
C LYS A 281 41.18 -24.05 -44.74
N THR A 282 41.90 -23.68 -43.69
CA THR A 282 42.03 -22.32 -43.13
C THR A 282 42.54 -21.26 -44.12
N LYS A 283 43.05 -21.65 -45.30
CA LYS A 283 43.58 -20.73 -46.32
C LYS A 283 42.51 -19.99 -47.14
N ASP A 284 41.24 -20.43 -47.16
CA ASP A 284 40.17 -19.81 -47.98
C ASP A 284 39.23 -18.84 -47.23
N ILE A 285 39.49 -18.58 -45.95
CA ILE A 285 38.59 -17.76 -45.10
C ILE A 285 38.51 -16.31 -45.59
N ASN A 286 39.62 -15.75 -46.08
CA ASN A 286 39.67 -14.35 -46.53
C ASN A 286 38.92 -14.15 -47.86
N ALA A 287 39.04 -15.08 -48.81
CA ALA A 287 38.31 -15.04 -50.08
C ALA A 287 36.80 -15.23 -49.87
N SER A 288 36.41 -16.20 -49.01
CA SER A 288 35.01 -16.45 -48.69
C SER A 288 34.35 -15.28 -47.95
N ARG A 289 35.07 -14.60 -47.05
CA ARG A 289 34.59 -13.36 -46.40
C ARG A 289 34.50 -12.17 -47.36
N ALA A 290 35.37 -12.11 -48.37
CA ALA A 290 35.32 -11.07 -49.39
C ALA A 290 34.09 -11.25 -50.30
N GLU A 291 33.76 -12.48 -50.70
CA GLU A 291 32.54 -12.80 -51.43
C GLU A 291 31.27 -12.53 -50.61
N GLU A 292 31.26 -12.90 -49.32
CA GLU A 292 30.14 -12.63 -48.41
C GLU A 292 29.87 -11.12 -48.29
N LYS A 293 30.92 -10.32 -48.09
CA LYS A 293 30.82 -8.85 -48.08
C LYS A 293 30.33 -8.28 -49.41
N LEU A 294 30.78 -8.83 -50.54
CA LEU A 294 30.37 -8.36 -51.86
C LEU A 294 28.90 -8.70 -52.13
N HIS A 295 28.43 -9.85 -51.67
CA HIS A 295 27.04 -10.27 -51.73
C HIS A 295 26.14 -9.43 -50.83
N GLU A 296 26.56 -9.15 -49.58
CA GLU A 296 25.86 -8.22 -48.68
C GLU A 296 25.71 -6.84 -49.32
N ARG A 297 26.82 -6.27 -49.83
CA ARG A 297 26.82 -4.97 -50.51
C ARG A 297 25.86 -4.95 -51.70
N ARG A 298 25.82 -6.00 -52.51
CA ARG A 298 24.88 -6.11 -53.65
C ARG A 298 23.42 -6.22 -53.18
N SER A 299 23.17 -6.92 -52.07
CA SER A 299 21.82 -7.03 -51.51
C SER A 299 21.34 -5.71 -50.92
N ASP A 300 22.25 -4.96 -50.30
CA ASP A 300 21.98 -3.64 -49.73
C ASP A 300 21.77 -2.60 -50.83
N THR A 301 22.56 -2.65 -51.92
CA THR A 301 22.31 -1.78 -53.08
C THR A 301 20.98 -2.10 -53.74
N GLN A 302 20.61 -3.38 -53.91
CA GLN A 302 19.29 -3.74 -54.44
C GLN A 302 18.14 -3.32 -53.53
N ARG A 303 18.32 -3.40 -52.20
CA ARG A 303 17.34 -2.87 -51.23
C ARG A 303 17.23 -1.36 -51.34
N ALA A 304 18.36 -0.65 -51.47
CA ALA A 304 18.40 0.79 -51.64
C ALA A 304 17.76 1.24 -52.95
N GLU A 305 18.08 0.60 -54.08
CA GLU A 305 17.47 0.84 -55.39
C GLU A 305 15.95 0.64 -55.37
N LYS A 306 15.49 -0.45 -54.73
CA LYS A 306 14.06 -0.75 -54.58
C LYS A 306 13.34 0.24 -53.66
N ALA A 307 13.99 0.68 -52.57
CA ALA A 307 13.46 1.71 -51.68
C ALA A 307 13.45 3.10 -52.34
N SER A 308 14.33 3.33 -53.32
CA SER A 308 14.46 4.57 -54.08
C SER A 308 13.61 4.58 -55.36
N GLY A 309 12.89 3.49 -55.67
CA GLY A 309 12.00 3.39 -56.83
C GLY A 309 12.70 3.20 -58.19
N ILE A 310 13.98 2.83 -58.20
CA ILE A 310 14.73 2.58 -59.44
C ILE A 310 14.49 1.11 -59.84
N GLU A 311 13.64 0.86 -60.84
CA GLU A 311 13.45 -0.48 -61.41
C GLU A 311 14.63 -0.85 -62.31
N GLY A 312 15.41 -1.85 -61.91
CA GLY A 312 16.59 -2.30 -62.64
C GLY A 312 16.27 -2.83 -64.04
N GLN A 313 16.85 -2.20 -65.07
CA GLN A 313 16.89 -2.76 -66.42
C GLN A 313 17.68 -4.07 -66.41
N LYS A 314 17.05 -5.17 -66.85
CA LYS A 314 17.71 -6.45 -67.12
C LYS A 314 18.72 -6.27 -68.24
N ILE A 315 20.01 -6.22 -67.89
CA ILE A 315 21.08 -6.38 -68.87
C ILE A 315 21.16 -7.87 -69.23
N SER A 316 20.75 -8.21 -70.45
CA SER A 316 20.87 -9.54 -71.02
C SER A 316 22.35 -9.91 -71.18
N ASN A 317 22.75 -11.03 -70.57
CA ASN A 317 24.05 -11.64 -70.77
C ASN A 317 24.26 -11.98 -72.26
N ASN A 318 25.19 -11.27 -72.90
CA ASN A 318 25.75 -11.71 -74.16
C ASN A 318 27.20 -11.23 -74.27
N VAL A 319 28.16 -11.93 -73.64
CA VAL A 319 29.57 -11.78 -73.98
C VAL A 319 30.25 -13.14 -74.05
N LYS A 320 30.81 -13.37 -75.24
CA LYS A 320 31.58 -14.50 -75.70
C LYS A 320 32.85 -14.70 -74.86
N LYS A 321 33.30 -15.95 -74.77
CA LYS A 321 34.66 -16.32 -74.35
C LYS A 321 35.68 -15.63 -75.25
N SER A 322 36.57 -14.83 -74.67
CA SER A 322 37.91 -14.56 -75.23
C SER A 322 38.93 -14.38 -74.11
N ASN A 323 39.96 -15.22 -74.13
CA ASN A 323 41.18 -15.08 -73.34
C ASN A 323 41.90 -13.76 -73.68
N GLN A 324 42.38 -13.02 -72.67
CA GLN A 324 43.80 -12.65 -72.45
C GLN A 324 43.98 -11.52 -71.42
N LYS A 325 44.84 -11.81 -70.43
CA LYS A 325 45.87 -11.00 -69.74
C LYS A 325 45.68 -9.50 -69.40
N LYS A 326 46.00 -9.26 -68.11
CA LYS A 326 46.81 -8.18 -67.47
C LYS A 326 46.12 -6.90 -66.95
N SER A 327 46.10 -6.84 -65.61
CA SER A 327 46.43 -5.70 -64.72
C SER A 327 45.99 -4.29 -65.11
N GLN A 328 44.90 -3.84 -64.51
CA GLN A 328 44.55 -2.43 -64.32
C GLN A 328 43.93 -2.26 -62.92
N ASP A 329 44.73 -2.47 -61.86
CA ASP A 329 44.36 -2.09 -60.49
C ASP A 329 45.37 -1.09 -59.89
N ALA A 330 46.27 -0.54 -60.72
CA ALA A 330 47.24 0.48 -60.30
C ALA A 330 46.81 1.92 -60.61
N GLU A 331 45.87 2.14 -61.54
CA GLU A 331 45.46 3.51 -61.97
C GLU A 331 44.29 4.09 -61.16
N ALA A 332 43.57 3.28 -60.37
CA ALA A 332 42.45 3.77 -59.56
C ALA A 332 42.86 4.30 -58.17
N VAL A 333 44.07 3.97 -57.70
CA VAL A 333 44.58 4.40 -56.39
C VAL A 333 45.29 5.76 -56.46
N ASP A 334 45.86 6.11 -57.60
CA ASP A 334 46.53 7.40 -57.78
C ASP A 334 45.54 8.57 -57.93
N LEU A 335 44.39 8.36 -58.59
CA LEU A 335 43.37 9.41 -58.77
C LEU A 335 42.68 9.82 -57.45
N ILE A 336 42.65 8.94 -56.45
CA ILE A 336 42.04 9.20 -55.14
C ILE A 336 42.99 9.99 -54.22
N ASN A 337 44.31 9.77 -54.34
CA ASN A 337 45.30 10.51 -53.58
C ASN A 337 45.53 11.93 -54.13
N GLU A 338 45.30 12.15 -55.42
CA GLU A 338 45.37 13.48 -56.05
C GLU A 338 44.17 14.36 -55.65
N LEU A 339 42.96 13.78 -55.57
CA LEU A 339 41.73 14.51 -55.17
C LEU A 339 41.64 14.85 -53.67
N LEU A 340 42.43 14.19 -52.81
CA LEU A 340 42.45 14.44 -51.36
C LEU A 340 43.48 15.49 -50.93
N ASN A 341 44.42 15.88 -51.81
CA ASN A 341 45.43 16.91 -51.51
C ASN A 341 45.04 18.33 -51.99
N GLU A 342 43.95 18.50 -52.76
CA GLU A 342 43.49 19.81 -53.23
C GLU A 342 42.39 20.47 -52.36
N ARG A 343 42.05 19.89 -51.20
CA ARG A 343 41.16 20.54 -50.21
C ARG A 343 41.89 20.77 -48.89
N GLY A 344 42.89 21.65 -48.94
CA GLY A 344 43.43 22.31 -47.76
C GLY A 344 42.62 23.56 -47.41
N ILE A 345 41.69 23.42 -46.45
CA ILE A 345 41.42 24.35 -45.34
C ILE A 345 41.12 23.49 -44.12
#